data_AF-A0A1W1WC21-F1
#
_entry.id   AF-A0A1W1WC21-F1
#
_cell.length_a   1.000
_cell.length_b   1.000
_cell.length_c   1.000
_cell.angle_alpha   90.00
_cell.angle_beta   90.00
_cell.angle_gamma   90.00
#
_symmetry.space_group_name_H-M   'P 1'
#
loop_
_entity.id
_entity.type
_entity.pdbx_description
1 polymer ?
#
loop_
_entity_poly.entity_id
_entity_poly.type
_entity_poly.pdbx_seq_one_letter_code
_entity_poly.pdbx_strand_id
1 'polypeptide(L)'
;MLRIEHLGDAGNGWLISFSHGVMDTIGYWLFGNLFKKIARRVKGRLQVIKVYPQFEEDLLVRLFHKGVKSQWTVEDVNWEDPIQFNEEQAHALARMLTPVYLGEQSAMIGASVALPQMAGAGETTAQLYLSSFLMDEARHFEVLTRLYQRLQADPLTIRQMPEMLRYHNRLRKGDRLDWVWGILISDIFAKNFYSLYAKTQPEALFGKLSGRILKDESRHQAFAEHYLKGALPTVPFERYKVLLDMKDELLMIMDAMYYRLRDDAETVGMDGRQFLDRLREDIETKARRIGLDDTKGPDSREGRRKIVPGFGKGVASSSSHSPLSFKALKPSKCTTCYLALLCQTPLFRRAQCV
;
A
#
# COMPACT_ATOMS: atom_id res chain seq x y z
N MET A 1 52.29 -16.00 -20.76
CA MET A 1 52.39 -14.64 -21.36
C MET A 1 51.02 -14.34 -21.95
N LEU A 2 50.35 -13.27 -21.50
CA LEU A 2 48.97 -12.95 -21.91
C LEU A 2 49.02 -12.19 -23.24
N ARG A 3 48.30 -12.66 -24.27
CA ARG A 3 48.13 -11.92 -25.53
C ARG A 3 46.64 -11.66 -25.74
N ILE A 4 46.29 -10.38 -25.86
CA ILE A 4 44.92 -9.92 -26.10
C ILE A 4 44.93 -9.30 -27.50
N GLU A 5 44.15 -9.86 -28.41
CA GLU A 5 43.98 -9.33 -29.77
C GLU A 5 42.52 -8.92 -29.97
N HIS A 6 42.32 -7.73 -30.52
CA HIS A 6 41.01 -7.18 -30.84
C HIS A 6 40.61 -7.68 -32.24
N LEU A 7 39.46 -8.33 -32.35
CA LEU A 7 38.89 -8.67 -33.66
C LEU A 7 38.06 -7.46 -34.15
N GLY A 8 38.30 -7.02 -35.37
CA GLY A 8 37.76 -5.78 -35.94
C GLY A 8 36.24 -5.79 -36.21
N ASP A 9 35.81 -4.65 -36.75
CA ASP A 9 34.43 -4.15 -36.86
C ASP A 9 33.43 -5.11 -37.54
N ALA A 10 32.65 -5.82 -36.72
CA ALA A 10 31.26 -6.23 -36.96
C ALA A 10 30.68 -7.13 -35.84
N GLY A 11 31.44 -7.44 -34.79
CA GLY A 11 30.91 -8.19 -33.66
C GLY A 11 31.73 -7.97 -32.39
N ASN A 12 31.09 -7.46 -31.34
CA ASN A 12 31.71 -7.24 -30.04
C ASN A 12 32.13 -8.58 -29.40
N GLY A 13 33.36 -9.01 -29.63
CA GLY A 13 33.92 -10.21 -29.04
C GLY A 13 35.44 -10.13 -28.92
N TRP A 14 35.96 -10.42 -27.72
CA TRP A 14 37.39 -10.57 -27.45
C TRP A 14 37.73 -12.06 -27.45
N LEU A 15 38.77 -12.45 -28.19
CA LEU A 15 39.30 -13.80 -28.13
C LEU A 15 40.55 -13.81 -27.24
N ILE A 16 40.48 -14.50 -26.10
CA ILE A 16 41.62 -14.69 -25.20
C ILE A 16 42.11 -16.12 -25.39
N SER A 17 43.33 -16.30 -25.90
CA SER A 17 43.96 -17.62 -26.03
C SER A 17 45.08 -17.78 -24.99
N PHE A 18 45.19 -19.00 -24.45
CA PHE A 18 46.23 -19.39 -23.50
C PHE A 18 47.15 -20.41 -24.15
N SER A 19 48.45 -20.10 -24.23
CA SER A 19 49.45 -21.11 -24.59
C SER A 19 49.63 -22.07 -23.41
N HIS A 20 49.49 -23.36 -23.70
CA HIS A 20 49.48 -24.43 -22.71
C HIS A 20 50.90 -24.69 -22.18
N GLY A 21 51.10 -24.40 -20.90
CA GLY A 21 52.09 -25.05 -20.05
C GLY A 21 51.35 -25.98 -19.09
N VAL A 22 51.73 -27.25 -19.11
CA VAL A 22 51.17 -28.34 -18.30
C VAL A 22 51.16 -27.99 -16.81
N MET A 23 49.98 -27.80 -16.21
CA MET A 23 49.65 -28.25 -14.85
C MET A 23 48.17 -28.01 -14.48
N ASP A 24 47.59 -29.05 -13.89
CA ASP A 24 46.50 -29.10 -12.92
C ASP A 24 45.03 -28.86 -13.33
N THR A 25 44.46 -29.99 -13.74
CA THR A 25 43.05 -30.37 -13.93
C THR A 25 42.13 -30.19 -12.71
N ILE A 26 42.57 -29.57 -11.61
CA ILE A 26 41.76 -29.42 -10.37
C ILE A 26 41.08 -28.03 -10.30
N GLY A 27 41.63 -27.00 -10.94
CA GLY A 27 41.07 -25.64 -10.92
C GLY A 27 39.81 -25.44 -11.79
N TYR A 28 39.70 -26.17 -12.90
CA TYR A 28 38.59 -26.01 -13.86
C TYR A 28 37.25 -26.56 -13.34
N TRP A 29 37.27 -27.54 -12.44
CA TRP A 29 36.04 -28.14 -11.91
C TRP A 29 35.37 -27.29 -10.81
N LEU A 30 36.18 -26.59 -10.01
CA LEU A 30 35.70 -25.70 -8.94
C LEU A 30 35.13 -24.38 -9.49
N PHE A 31 35.78 -23.77 -10.49
CA PHE A 31 35.27 -22.56 -11.14
C PHE A 31 34.06 -22.83 -12.05
N GLY A 32 34.04 -23.97 -12.76
CA GLY A 32 32.90 -24.37 -13.60
C GLY A 32 31.63 -24.63 -12.78
N ASN A 33 31.76 -25.24 -11.59
CA ASN A 33 30.63 -25.43 -10.69
C ASN A 33 30.20 -24.13 -10.00
N LEU A 34 31.11 -23.23 -9.66
CA LEU A 34 30.76 -21.91 -9.10
C LEU A 34 30.03 -21.04 -10.13
N PHE A 35 30.49 -21.00 -11.39
CA PHE A 35 29.79 -20.31 -12.47
C PHE A 35 28.46 -20.97 -12.83
N LYS A 36 28.36 -22.31 -12.86
CA LYS A 36 27.07 -23.01 -13.03
C LYS A 36 26.12 -22.77 -11.85
N LYS A 37 26.63 -22.62 -10.62
CA LYS A 37 25.83 -22.34 -9.41
C LYS A 37 25.40 -20.87 -9.32
N ILE A 38 26.22 -19.93 -9.80
CA ILE A 38 25.86 -18.51 -10.00
C ILE A 38 24.87 -18.36 -11.16
N ALA A 39 25.11 -18.99 -12.31
CA ALA A 39 24.18 -18.98 -13.44
C ALA A 39 22.85 -19.70 -13.12
N ARG A 40 22.85 -20.76 -12.29
CA ARG A 40 21.62 -21.37 -11.75
C ARG A 40 20.94 -20.49 -10.70
N ARG A 41 21.69 -19.67 -9.94
CA ARG A 41 21.13 -18.66 -9.02
C ARG A 41 20.51 -17.47 -9.75
N VAL A 42 21.11 -17.05 -10.87
CA VAL A 42 20.60 -15.95 -11.73
C VAL A 42 19.46 -16.43 -12.64
N LYS A 43 19.35 -17.74 -12.91
CA LYS A 43 18.16 -18.36 -13.53
C LYS A 43 16.92 -18.37 -12.64
N GLY A 44 17.00 -17.87 -11.40
CA GLY A 44 15.85 -17.61 -10.55
C GLY A 44 15.16 -16.31 -10.95
N ARG A 45 14.17 -16.40 -11.84
CA ARG A 45 13.22 -15.32 -12.20
C ARG A 45 13.90 -14.02 -12.66
N LEU A 46 14.44 -14.02 -13.89
CA LEU A 46 14.37 -12.79 -14.69
C LEU A 46 12.87 -12.52 -14.90
N GLN A 47 12.30 -11.68 -14.03
CA GLN A 47 10.98 -11.12 -14.23
C GLN A 47 11.02 -10.42 -15.58
N VAL A 48 10.24 -10.92 -16.54
CA VAL A 48 10.11 -10.32 -17.85
C VAL A 48 9.40 -8.99 -17.61
N ILE A 49 10.18 -7.91 -17.49
CA ILE A 49 9.65 -6.56 -17.66
C ILE A 49 9.05 -6.56 -19.06
N LYS A 50 7.72 -6.50 -19.15
CA LYS A 50 7.05 -6.37 -20.45
C LYS A 50 7.52 -5.04 -21.05
N VAL A 51 8.35 -5.13 -22.08
CA VAL A 51 8.96 -3.98 -22.76
C VAL A 51 7.90 -3.07 -23.40
N TYR A 52 6.68 -3.58 -23.64
CA TYR A 52 5.57 -2.82 -24.20
C TYR A 52 4.22 -3.22 -23.55
N PRO A 53 3.83 -2.60 -22.43
CA PRO A 53 2.51 -2.81 -21.84
C PRO A 53 1.40 -2.25 -22.76
N GLN A 54 0.36 -3.04 -23.01
CA GLN A 54 -0.85 -2.55 -23.68
C GLN A 54 -1.72 -1.80 -22.67
N PHE A 55 -2.06 -0.55 -22.98
CA PHE A 55 -2.82 0.35 -22.10
C PHE A 55 -4.25 0.63 -22.58
N GLU A 56 -4.67 -0.01 -23.68
CA GLU A 56 -5.92 0.29 -24.35
C GLU A 56 -7.12 -0.10 -23.48
N GLU A 57 -8.02 0.87 -23.23
CA GLU A 57 -9.32 0.74 -22.55
C GLU A 57 -9.34 0.23 -21.09
N ASP A 58 -8.19 0.18 -20.42
CA ASP A 58 -8.10 -0.25 -19.01
C ASP A 58 -8.71 0.78 -18.04
N LEU A 59 -9.55 0.31 -17.10
CA LEU A 59 -10.17 1.17 -16.09
C LEU A 59 -9.15 1.87 -15.20
N LEU A 60 -8.07 1.20 -14.81
CA LEU A 60 -7.04 1.73 -13.92
C LEU A 60 -6.25 2.87 -14.59
N VAL A 61 -6.02 2.78 -15.90
CA VAL A 61 -5.44 3.89 -16.68
C VAL A 61 -6.38 5.09 -16.71
N ARG A 62 -7.69 4.87 -16.86
CA ARG A 62 -8.68 5.95 -16.79
C ARG A 62 -8.77 6.56 -15.38
N LEU A 63 -8.70 5.74 -14.34
CA LEU A 63 -8.66 6.22 -12.95
C LEU A 63 -7.39 7.04 -12.67
N PHE A 64 -6.24 6.61 -13.20
CA PHE A 64 -5.00 7.39 -13.16
C PHE A 64 -5.16 8.75 -13.83
N HIS A 65 -5.64 8.80 -15.07
CA HIS A 65 -5.89 10.06 -15.77
C HIS A 65 -6.90 10.95 -15.03
N LYS A 66 -7.94 10.35 -14.42
CA LYS A 66 -8.89 11.09 -13.59
C LYS A 66 -8.19 11.70 -12.38
N GLY A 67 -7.35 10.94 -11.67
CA GLY A 67 -6.57 11.42 -10.53
C GLY A 67 -5.62 12.55 -10.90
N VAL A 68 -4.88 12.42 -12.00
CA VAL A 68 -3.98 13.48 -12.51
C VAL A 68 -4.75 14.75 -12.87
N LYS A 69 -5.95 14.64 -13.44
CA LYS A 69 -6.78 15.80 -13.81
C LYS A 69 -7.45 16.47 -12.61
N SER A 70 -7.68 15.74 -11.52
CA SER A 70 -8.36 16.24 -10.32
C SER A 70 -7.41 16.56 -9.17
N GLN A 71 -6.13 16.81 -9.46
CA GLN A 71 -5.16 17.22 -8.46
C GLN A 71 -5.57 18.56 -7.83
N TRP A 72 -5.35 18.66 -6.53
CA TRP A 72 -5.45 19.87 -5.74
C TRP A 72 -4.26 19.92 -4.78
N THR A 73 -3.98 21.05 -4.17
CA THR A 73 -2.90 21.18 -3.19
C THR A 73 -3.42 21.84 -1.92
N VAL A 74 -2.56 21.89 -0.92
CA VAL A 74 -2.86 22.51 0.37
C VAL A 74 -3.06 24.03 0.27
N GLU A 75 -2.53 24.65 -0.79
CA GLU A 75 -2.76 26.05 -1.16
C GLU A 75 -4.17 26.30 -1.71
N ASP A 76 -4.86 25.27 -2.23
CA ASP A 76 -6.24 25.38 -2.70
C ASP A 76 -7.28 25.39 -1.55
N VAL A 77 -6.82 25.23 -0.31
CA VAL A 77 -7.65 25.20 0.89
C VAL A 77 -7.71 26.58 1.52
N ASN A 78 -8.93 27.09 1.74
CA ASN A 78 -9.12 28.32 2.49
C ASN A 78 -9.04 28.03 4.00
N TRP A 79 -7.85 28.15 4.59
CA TRP A 79 -7.60 27.87 6.01
C TRP A 79 -8.28 28.85 7.00
N GLU A 80 -8.81 29.95 6.48
CA GLU A 80 -9.60 30.92 7.24
C GLU A 80 -11.07 30.52 7.39
N ASP A 81 -11.52 29.46 6.70
CA ASP A 81 -12.85 28.91 6.88
C ASP A 81 -13.08 28.47 8.36
N PRO A 82 -14.31 28.61 8.89
CA PRO A 82 -14.58 28.31 10.29
C PRO A 82 -14.54 26.80 10.58
N ILE A 83 -14.06 26.40 11.77
CA ILE A 83 -14.07 24.99 12.23
C ILE A 83 -15.48 24.56 12.68
N GLN A 84 -16.38 25.49 12.99
CA GLN A 84 -17.75 25.24 13.48
C GLN A 84 -17.84 24.33 14.72
N PHE A 85 -16.80 24.32 15.54
CA PHE A 85 -16.76 23.63 16.84
C PHE A 85 -16.25 24.58 17.92
N ASN A 86 -16.74 24.41 19.15
CA ASN A 86 -16.11 25.02 20.32
C ASN A 86 -14.79 24.29 20.66
N GLU A 87 -14.05 24.77 21.65
CA GLU A 87 -12.74 24.21 22.02
C GLU A 87 -12.83 22.72 22.42
N GLU A 88 -13.82 22.35 23.24
CA GLU A 88 -14.04 20.97 23.68
C GLU A 88 -14.34 20.05 22.49
N GLN A 89 -15.22 20.48 21.59
CA GLN A 89 -15.59 19.75 20.39
C GLN A 89 -14.44 19.67 19.38
N ALA A 90 -13.62 20.72 19.26
CA ALA A 90 -12.44 20.71 18.41
C ALA A 90 -11.40 19.70 18.91
N HIS A 91 -11.20 19.62 20.23
CA HIS A 91 -10.33 18.63 20.85
C HIS A 91 -10.88 17.20 20.68
N ALA A 92 -12.19 16.99 20.88
CA ALA A 92 -12.83 15.70 20.62
C ALA A 92 -12.73 15.29 19.14
N LEU A 93 -12.92 16.24 18.21
CA LEU A 93 -12.73 16.00 16.78
C LEU A 93 -11.29 15.59 16.46
N ALA A 94 -10.29 16.26 17.03
CA ALA A 94 -8.89 15.89 16.83
C ALA A 94 -8.60 14.44 17.25
N ARG A 95 -9.19 13.99 18.35
CA ARG A 95 -9.08 12.60 18.81
C ARG A 95 -9.79 11.63 17.87
N MET A 96 -11.02 11.97 17.45
CA MET A 96 -11.81 11.22 16.45
C MET A 96 -11.13 11.15 15.08
N LEU A 97 -10.32 12.14 14.71
CA LEU A 97 -9.56 12.19 13.46
C LEU A 97 -8.37 11.23 13.46
N THR A 98 -7.91 10.75 14.62
CA THR A 98 -6.67 9.97 14.70
C THR A 98 -6.70 8.66 13.89
N PRO A 99 -7.79 7.87 13.91
CA PRO A 99 -7.88 6.66 13.08
C PRO A 99 -7.73 6.93 11.59
N VAL A 100 -8.39 7.97 11.09
CA VAL A 100 -8.30 8.35 9.67
C VAL A 100 -6.92 8.89 9.36
N TYR A 101 -6.38 9.80 10.17
CA TYR A 101 -5.06 10.40 10.00
C TYR A 101 -3.94 9.37 9.85
N LEU A 102 -3.88 8.39 10.75
CA LEU A 102 -2.92 7.30 10.65
C LEU A 102 -3.29 6.34 9.51
N GLY A 103 -4.58 6.21 9.17
CA GLY A 103 -5.06 5.52 7.99
C GLY A 103 -4.41 6.04 6.70
N GLU A 104 -4.46 7.36 6.45
CA GLU A 104 -3.86 8.01 5.26
C GLU A 104 -2.34 7.71 5.19
N GLN A 105 -1.62 7.83 6.32
CA GLN A 105 -0.20 7.50 6.37
C GLN A 105 0.06 6.00 6.08
N SER A 106 -0.79 5.13 6.62
CA SER A 106 -0.69 3.68 6.44
C SER A 106 -0.95 3.29 4.99
N ALA A 107 -1.92 3.93 4.34
CA ALA A 107 -2.26 3.75 2.95
C ALA A 107 -1.08 4.12 2.04
N MET A 108 -0.49 5.30 2.27
CA MET A 108 0.71 5.77 1.56
C MET A 108 1.87 4.77 1.69
N ILE A 109 2.22 4.37 2.93
CA ILE A 109 3.31 3.42 3.16
C ILE A 109 2.98 2.06 2.53
N GLY A 110 1.74 1.59 2.67
CA GLY A 110 1.29 0.32 2.12
C GLY A 110 1.37 0.29 0.60
N ALA A 111 0.96 1.36 -0.08
CA ALA A 111 1.08 1.49 -1.54
C ALA A 111 2.54 1.40 -2.01
N SER A 112 3.47 2.01 -1.27
CA SER A 112 4.92 1.91 -1.59
C SER A 112 5.47 0.48 -1.48
N VAL A 113 4.87 -0.35 -0.63
CA VAL A 113 5.20 -1.78 -0.46
C VAL A 113 4.47 -2.66 -1.48
N ALA A 114 3.25 -2.30 -1.88
CA ALA A 114 2.43 -3.03 -2.85
C ALA A 114 2.94 -2.83 -4.29
N LEU A 115 3.42 -1.63 -4.63
CA LEU A 115 3.90 -1.28 -5.97
C LEU A 115 4.95 -2.27 -6.53
N PRO A 116 6.05 -2.61 -5.82
CA PRO A 116 7.00 -3.61 -6.32
C PRO A 116 6.41 -5.02 -6.44
N GLN A 117 5.37 -5.36 -5.67
CA GLN A 117 4.68 -6.65 -5.80
C GLN A 117 3.82 -6.71 -7.06
N MET A 118 3.12 -5.61 -7.39
CA MET A 118 2.38 -5.47 -8.64
C MET A 118 3.32 -5.46 -9.85
N ALA A 119 4.49 -4.80 -9.72
CA ALA A 119 5.57 -4.89 -10.70
C ALA A 119 6.03 -6.33 -10.91
N GLY A 120 6.28 -7.06 -9.83
CA GLY A 120 6.70 -8.45 -9.88
C GLY A 120 5.66 -9.40 -10.47
N ALA A 121 4.38 -9.02 -10.43
CA ALA A 121 3.27 -9.74 -11.04
C ALA A 121 2.99 -9.32 -12.50
N GLY A 122 3.69 -8.31 -13.03
CA GLY A 122 3.48 -7.79 -14.38
C GLY A 122 2.16 -7.00 -14.53
N GLU A 123 1.64 -6.45 -13.43
CA GLU A 123 0.38 -5.70 -13.36
C GLU A 123 0.64 -4.20 -13.61
N THR A 124 1.00 -3.84 -14.84
CA THR A 124 1.49 -2.49 -15.18
C THR A 124 0.44 -1.39 -14.99
N THR A 125 -0.83 -1.65 -15.29
CA THR A 125 -1.90 -0.63 -15.15
C THR A 125 -2.21 -0.33 -13.68
N ALA A 126 -2.08 -1.33 -12.81
CA ALA A 126 -2.20 -1.15 -11.36
C ALA A 126 -1.03 -0.32 -10.79
N GLN A 127 0.20 -0.55 -11.26
CA GLN A 127 1.36 0.29 -10.90
C GLN A 127 1.17 1.75 -11.31
N LEU A 128 0.66 1.99 -12.52
CA LEU A 128 0.40 3.35 -13.00
C LEU A 128 -0.61 4.06 -12.09
N TYR A 129 -1.73 3.39 -11.78
CA TYR A 129 -2.73 3.93 -10.88
C TYR A 129 -2.17 4.21 -9.48
N LEU A 130 -1.38 3.31 -8.92
CA LEU A 130 -0.76 3.49 -7.60
C LEU A 130 0.11 4.74 -7.50
N SER A 131 0.67 5.21 -8.61
CA SER A 131 1.40 6.49 -8.62
C SER A 131 0.50 7.67 -8.25
N SER A 132 -0.72 7.74 -8.80
CA SER A 132 -1.69 8.78 -8.44
C SER A 132 -2.28 8.58 -7.04
N PHE A 133 -2.53 7.32 -6.65
CA PHE A 133 -2.99 6.97 -5.30
C PHE A 133 -2.01 7.47 -4.23
N LEU A 134 -0.71 7.20 -4.39
CA LEU A 134 0.33 7.68 -3.47
C LEU A 134 0.34 9.20 -3.30
N MET A 135 0.09 9.95 -4.39
CA MET A 135 0.02 11.40 -4.34
C MET A 135 -1.21 11.88 -3.58
N ASP A 136 -2.35 11.21 -3.75
CA ASP A 136 -3.59 11.53 -3.02
C ASP A 136 -3.41 11.27 -1.52
N GLU A 137 -2.92 10.09 -1.12
CA GLU A 137 -2.68 9.76 0.29
C GLU A 137 -1.67 10.68 0.99
N ALA A 138 -0.59 11.06 0.29
CA ALA A 138 0.39 12.01 0.80
C ALA A 138 -0.25 13.38 1.07
N ARG A 139 -1.14 13.82 0.18
CA ARG A 139 -1.89 15.07 0.32
C ARG A 139 -2.90 15.00 1.46
N HIS A 140 -3.65 13.90 1.57
CA HIS A 140 -4.59 13.70 2.68
C HIS A 140 -3.85 13.80 4.02
N PHE A 141 -2.72 13.11 4.14
CA PHE A 141 -1.88 13.16 5.33
C PHE A 141 -1.35 14.56 5.63
N GLU A 142 -0.87 15.30 4.63
CA GLU A 142 -0.41 16.69 4.80
C GLU A 142 -1.56 17.60 5.29
N VAL A 143 -2.70 17.56 4.61
CA VAL A 143 -3.85 18.42 4.91
C VAL A 143 -4.39 18.14 6.31
N LEU A 144 -4.49 16.87 6.71
CA LEU A 144 -4.88 16.52 8.07
C LEU A 144 -3.84 16.98 9.10
N THR A 145 -2.54 16.92 8.78
CA THR A 145 -1.49 17.46 9.67
C THR A 145 -1.68 18.96 9.91
N ARG A 146 -2.01 19.73 8.87
CA ARG A 146 -2.33 21.17 9.02
C ARG A 146 -3.65 21.40 9.74
N LEU A 147 -4.64 20.52 9.57
CA LEU A 147 -5.89 20.58 10.32
C LEU A 147 -5.67 20.40 11.82
N TYR A 148 -4.80 19.49 12.26
CA TYR A 148 -4.42 19.38 13.69
C TYR A 148 -3.84 20.68 14.24
N GLN A 149 -2.97 21.35 13.49
CA GLN A 149 -2.44 22.67 13.87
C GLN A 149 -3.55 23.71 14.02
N ARG A 150 -4.51 23.69 13.09
CA ARG A 150 -5.67 24.60 13.10
C ARG A 150 -6.64 24.33 14.25
N LEU A 151 -6.76 23.07 14.67
CA LEU A 151 -7.50 22.61 15.85
C LEU A 151 -6.74 22.84 17.16
N GLN A 152 -5.45 23.18 17.10
CA GLN A 152 -4.55 23.33 18.26
C GLN A 152 -4.52 22.08 19.15
N ALA A 153 -4.57 20.90 18.54
CA ALA A 153 -4.57 19.62 19.22
C ALA A 153 -3.66 18.63 18.50
N ASP A 154 -3.16 17.64 19.24
CA ASP A 154 -2.32 16.57 18.71
C ASP A 154 -3.14 15.28 18.46
N PRO A 155 -2.75 14.45 17.47
CA PRO A 155 -3.32 13.12 17.32
C PRO A 155 -3.05 12.24 18.55
N LEU A 156 -3.93 11.27 18.80
CA LEU A 156 -3.72 10.30 19.86
C LEU A 156 -2.44 9.48 19.62
N THR A 157 -1.67 9.30 20.68
CA THR A 157 -0.50 8.43 20.66
C THR A 157 -0.88 6.95 20.62
N ILE A 158 0.03 6.10 20.15
CA ILE A 158 -0.15 4.64 20.18
C ILE A 158 -0.41 4.11 21.59
N ARG A 159 0.10 4.78 22.64
CA ARG A 159 -0.18 4.40 24.03
C ARG A 159 -1.62 4.70 24.44
N GLN A 160 -2.19 5.79 23.93
CA GLN A 160 -3.58 6.14 24.17
C GLN A 160 -4.53 5.24 23.40
N MET A 161 -4.17 4.85 22.17
CA MET A 161 -4.96 3.94 21.32
C MET A 161 -4.10 2.84 20.68
N PRO A 162 -3.80 1.75 21.41
CA PRO A 162 -2.97 0.65 20.92
C PRO A 162 -3.61 -0.12 19.75
N GLU A 163 -4.93 -0.04 19.59
CA GLU A 163 -5.67 -0.63 18.47
C GLU A 163 -5.16 -0.11 17.12
N MET A 164 -4.70 1.15 17.05
CA MET A 164 -4.09 1.73 15.84
C MET A 164 -2.87 0.95 15.36
N LEU A 165 -2.03 0.46 16.29
CA LEU A 165 -0.87 -0.33 15.93
C LEU A 165 -1.27 -1.70 15.36
N ARG A 166 -2.37 -2.29 15.86
CA ARG A 166 -2.91 -3.54 15.32
C ARG A 166 -3.45 -3.32 13.91
N TYR A 167 -4.24 -2.27 13.74
CA TYR A 167 -4.77 -1.85 12.44
C TYR A 167 -3.65 -1.66 11.40
N HIS A 168 -2.68 -0.81 11.72
CA HIS A 168 -1.54 -0.52 10.86
C HIS A 168 -0.74 -1.80 10.51
N ASN A 169 -0.46 -2.65 11.51
CA ASN A 169 0.24 -3.90 11.28
C ASN A 169 -0.54 -4.86 10.39
N ARG A 170 -1.88 -4.86 10.47
CA ARG A 170 -2.70 -5.76 9.65
C ARG A 170 -2.69 -5.34 8.18
N LEU A 171 -2.74 -4.03 7.91
CA LEU A 171 -2.68 -3.46 6.55
C LEU A 171 -1.31 -3.61 5.89
N ARG A 172 -0.23 -3.65 6.68
CA ARG A 172 1.15 -3.76 6.15
C ARG A 172 1.62 -5.19 5.93
N LYS A 173 0.93 -6.19 6.51
CA LYS A 173 1.31 -7.60 6.40
C LYS A 173 0.64 -8.23 5.18
N GLY A 174 1.38 -9.16 4.57
CA GLY A 174 0.85 -10.01 3.51
C GLY A 174 1.30 -9.59 2.12
N ASP A 175 0.52 -10.01 1.12
CA ASP A 175 0.76 -9.69 -0.28
C ASP A 175 -0.13 -8.53 -0.77
N ARG A 176 0.01 -8.17 -2.04
CA ARG A 176 -0.78 -7.11 -2.68
C ARG A 176 -2.30 -7.32 -2.59
N LEU A 177 -2.81 -8.55 -2.49
CA LEU A 177 -4.25 -8.79 -2.31
C LEU A 177 -4.69 -8.48 -0.88
N ASP A 178 -3.89 -8.84 0.13
CA ASP A 178 -4.17 -8.41 1.51
C ASP A 178 -4.22 -6.89 1.58
N TRP A 179 -3.25 -6.22 0.97
CA TRP A 179 -3.18 -4.77 0.98
C TRP A 179 -4.37 -4.14 0.25
N VAL A 180 -4.70 -4.57 -0.98
CA VAL A 180 -5.85 -4.01 -1.72
C VAL A 180 -7.18 -4.26 -1.00
N TRP A 181 -7.33 -5.39 -0.30
CA TRP A 181 -8.53 -5.66 0.48
C TRP A 181 -8.59 -4.80 1.75
N GLY A 182 -7.48 -4.69 2.48
CA GLY A 182 -7.38 -3.85 3.66
C GLY A 182 -7.60 -2.38 3.37
N ILE A 183 -7.03 -1.86 2.27
CA ILE A 183 -7.23 -0.47 1.89
C ILE A 183 -8.68 -0.20 1.48
N LEU A 184 -9.34 -1.12 0.76
CA LEU A 184 -10.76 -0.97 0.45
C LEU A 184 -11.61 -0.83 1.72
N ILE A 185 -11.34 -1.64 2.75
CA ILE A 185 -12.02 -1.52 4.06
C ILE A 185 -11.72 -0.15 4.69
N SER A 186 -10.46 0.28 4.66
CA SER A 186 -10.04 1.60 5.18
C SER A 186 -10.74 2.75 4.46
N ASP A 187 -10.84 2.72 3.13
CA ASP A 187 -11.46 3.75 2.31
C ASP A 187 -12.98 3.80 2.54
N ILE A 188 -13.62 2.66 2.85
CA ILE A 188 -15.04 2.63 3.21
C ILE A 188 -15.24 3.32 4.57
N PHE A 189 -14.33 3.09 5.53
CA PHE A 189 -14.31 3.79 6.81
C PHE A 189 -14.12 5.30 6.61
N ALA A 190 -13.05 5.70 5.89
CA ALA A 190 -12.73 7.09 5.59
C ALA A 190 -13.89 7.78 4.87
N LYS A 191 -14.47 7.14 3.84
CA LYS A 191 -15.64 7.66 3.14
C LYS A 191 -16.82 7.90 4.06
N ASN A 192 -17.16 6.95 4.94
CA ASN A 192 -18.26 7.15 5.88
C ASN A 192 -17.99 8.32 6.82
N PHE A 193 -16.76 8.43 7.33
CA PHE A 193 -16.34 9.48 8.25
C PHE A 193 -16.39 10.86 7.57
N TYR A 194 -15.71 11.04 6.44
CA TYR A 194 -15.71 12.30 5.70
C TYR A 194 -17.10 12.66 5.16
N SER A 195 -17.91 11.67 4.76
CA SER A 195 -19.28 11.93 4.28
C SER A 195 -20.19 12.51 5.35
N LEU A 196 -19.93 12.23 6.63
CA LEU A 196 -20.67 12.82 7.73
C LEU A 196 -20.47 14.34 7.71
N TYR A 197 -19.23 14.81 7.82
CA TYR A 197 -18.89 16.23 7.94
C TYR A 197 -19.09 17.00 6.63
N ALA A 198 -18.81 16.39 5.48
CA ALA A 198 -19.09 17.02 4.19
C ALA A 198 -20.59 17.33 4.00
N LYS A 199 -21.48 16.57 4.65
CA LYS A 199 -22.94 16.78 4.57
C LYS A 199 -23.47 17.67 5.68
N THR A 200 -23.01 17.48 6.91
CA THR A 200 -23.55 18.20 8.08
C THR A 200 -22.94 19.58 8.24
N GLN A 201 -21.72 19.80 7.75
CA GLN A 201 -20.99 21.07 7.88
C GLN A 201 -20.34 21.50 6.55
N PRO A 202 -21.09 21.60 5.44
CA PRO A 202 -20.52 21.82 4.11
C PRO A 202 -19.74 23.13 3.97
N GLU A 203 -20.04 24.13 4.81
CA GLU A 203 -19.38 25.44 4.82
C GLU A 203 -18.19 25.52 5.78
N ALA A 204 -18.05 24.55 6.70
CA ALA A 204 -16.91 24.50 7.62
C ALA A 204 -15.64 24.05 6.90
N LEU A 205 -14.49 24.47 7.43
CA LEU A 205 -13.18 24.05 6.94
C LEU A 205 -13.11 22.52 6.79
N PHE A 206 -13.48 21.79 7.84
CA PHE A 206 -13.37 20.34 7.82
C PHE A 206 -14.38 19.67 6.86
N GLY A 207 -15.60 20.21 6.72
CA GLY A 207 -16.57 19.70 5.75
C GLY A 207 -16.13 19.92 4.30
N LYS A 208 -15.56 21.08 3.97
CA LYS A 208 -14.99 21.35 2.64
C LYS A 208 -13.78 20.46 2.33
N LEU A 209 -12.89 20.26 3.30
CA LEU A 209 -11.76 19.32 3.19
C LEU A 209 -12.25 17.90 2.96
N SER A 210 -13.22 17.45 3.77
CA SER A 210 -13.86 16.14 3.62
C SER A 210 -14.45 15.95 2.22
N GLY A 211 -15.12 16.97 1.67
CA GLY A 211 -15.66 16.95 0.32
C GLY A 211 -14.61 16.79 -0.79
N ARG A 212 -13.39 17.30 -0.59
CA ARG A 212 -12.26 17.10 -1.52
C ARG A 212 -11.72 15.69 -1.42
N ILE A 213 -11.40 15.24 -0.21
CA ILE A 213 -10.88 13.89 0.07
C ILE A 213 -11.84 12.81 -0.45
N LEU A 214 -13.16 12.97 -0.27
CA LEU A 214 -14.16 12.03 -0.79
C LEU A 214 -14.11 11.81 -2.30
N LYS A 215 -13.68 12.80 -3.08
CA LYS A 215 -13.52 12.63 -4.54
C LYS A 215 -12.35 11.72 -4.86
N ASP A 216 -11.32 11.75 -4.03
CA ASP A 216 -10.12 10.93 -4.13
C ASP A 216 -10.43 9.49 -3.68
N GLU A 217 -11.05 9.34 -2.51
CA GLU A 217 -11.55 8.06 -1.98
C GLU A 217 -12.47 7.30 -2.95
N SER A 218 -13.29 8.03 -3.72
CA SER A 218 -14.15 7.40 -4.73
C SER A 218 -13.38 6.66 -5.81
N ARG A 219 -12.17 7.13 -6.15
CA ARG A 219 -11.27 6.47 -7.10
C ARG A 219 -10.58 5.28 -6.46
N HIS A 220 -10.16 5.42 -5.20
CA HIS A 220 -9.46 4.38 -4.44
C HIS A 220 -10.33 3.13 -4.33
N GLN A 221 -11.59 3.30 -3.94
CA GLN A 221 -12.57 2.22 -3.93
C GLN A 221 -12.82 1.61 -5.30
N ALA A 222 -12.90 2.43 -6.35
CA ALA A 222 -13.12 1.95 -7.71
C ALA A 222 -11.96 1.07 -8.20
N PHE A 223 -10.71 1.46 -7.89
CA PHE A 223 -9.53 0.66 -8.14
C PHE A 223 -9.57 -0.66 -7.37
N ALA A 224 -9.76 -0.61 -6.06
CA ALA A 224 -9.67 -1.80 -5.22
C ALA A 224 -10.77 -2.82 -5.59
N GLU A 225 -12.00 -2.36 -5.83
CA GLU A 225 -13.07 -3.21 -6.33
C GLU A 225 -12.75 -3.86 -7.67
N HIS A 226 -12.24 -3.08 -8.62
CA HIS A 226 -11.92 -3.59 -9.95
C HIS A 226 -10.80 -4.64 -9.87
N TYR A 227 -9.75 -4.32 -9.14
CA TYR A 227 -8.59 -5.18 -8.94
C TYR A 227 -8.98 -6.50 -8.26
N LEU A 228 -9.73 -6.44 -7.16
CA LEU A 228 -10.16 -7.63 -6.42
C LEU A 228 -11.14 -8.49 -7.22
N LYS A 229 -12.10 -7.90 -7.96
CA LYS A 229 -13.00 -8.64 -8.84
C LYS A 229 -12.26 -9.45 -9.91
N GLY A 230 -11.17 -8.90 -10.44
CA GLY A 230 -10.33 -9.61 -11.41
C GLY A 230 -9.50 -10.72 -10.78
N ALA A 231 -8.97 -10.49 -9.58
CA ALA A 231 -8.06 -11.43 -8.92
C ALA A 231 -8.77 -12.59 -8.21
N LEU A 232 -9.82 -12.30 -7.43
CA LEU A 232 -10.50 -13.25 -6.53
C LEU A 232 -10.95 -14.56 -7.19
N PRO A 233 -11.47 -14.59 -8.44
CA PRO A 233 -11.87 -15.84 -9.08
C PRO A 233 -10.75 -16.87 -9.27
N THR A 234 -9.49 -16.43 -9.20
CA THR A 234 -8.30 -17.27 -9.36
C THR A 234 -7.62 -17.63 -8.04
N VAL A 235 -8.11 -17.07 -6.93
CA VAL A 235 -7.53 -17.26 -5.60
C VAL A 235 -7.95 -18.63 -5.04
N PRO A 236 -7.00 -19.46 -4.55
CA PRO A 236 -7.34 -20.71 -3.87
C PRO A 236 -8.22 -20.48 -2.65
N PHE A 237 -9.13 -21.41 -2.36
CA PHE A 237 -10.11 -21.27 -1.28
C PHE A 237 -9.49 -21.01 0.11
N GLU A 238 -8.36 -21.63 0.44
CA GLU A 238 -7.66 -21.34 1.70
C GLU A 238 -7.20 -19.89 1.79
N ARG A 239 -6.75 -19.32 0.66
CA ARG A 239 -6.35 -17.92 0.61
C ARG A 239 -7.56 -16.98 0.65
N TYR A 240 -8.68 -17.40 0.06
CA TYR A 240 -9.95 -16.69 0.13
C TYR A 240 -10.44 -16.56 1.58
N LYS A 241 -10.38 -17.64 2.37
CA LYS A 241 -10.69 -17.60 3.81
C LYS A 241 -9.83 -16.60 4.58
N VAL A 242 -8.53 -16.52 4.30
CA VAL A 242 -7.66 -15.54 4.96
C VAL A 242 -8.11 -14.09 4.71
N LEU A 243 -8.70 -13.79 3.54
CA LEU A 243 -9.25 -12.47 3.24
C LEU A 243 -10.59 -12.22 3.97
N LEU A 244 -11.40 -13.26 4.19
CA LEU A 244 -12.60 -13.17 5.03
C LEU A 244 -12.22 -12.94 6.50
N ASP A 245 -11.29 -13.73 7.03
CA ASP A 245 -10.77 -13.57 8.39
C ASP A 245 -10.17 -12.17 8.61
N MET A 246 -9.50 -11.62 7.58
CA MET A 246 -8.98 -10.25 7.59
C MET A 246 -10.08 -9.21 7.79
N LYS A 247 -11.22 -9.37 7.10
CA LYS A 247 -12.36 -8.46 7.21
C LYS A 247 -12.88 -8.45 8.65
N ASP A 248 -13.09 -9.63 9.21
CA ASP A 248 -13.60 -9.79 10.57
C ASP A 248 -12.62 -9.24 11.61
N GLU A 249 -11.33 -9.51 11.45
CA GLU A 249 -10.28 -8.94 12.31
C GLU A 249 -10.27 -7.41 12.27
N LEU A 250 -10.34 -6.81 11.07
CA LEU A 250 -10.37 -5.35 10.92
C LEU A 250 -11.62 -4.73 11.53
N LEU A 251 -12.80 -5.35 11.34
CA LEU A 251 -14.05 -4.91 11.97
C LEU A 251 -13.96 -4.96 13.49
N MET A 252 -13.39 -6.01 14.06
CA MET A 252 -13.17 -6.11 15.50
C MET A 252 -12.22 -5.01 16.02
N ILE A 253 -11.15 -4.71 15.27
CA ILE A 253 -10.24 -3.62 15.62
C ILE A 253 -10.97 -2.27 15.56
N MET A 254 -11.80 -2.03 14.55
CA MET A 254 -12.62 -0.82 14.42
C MET A 254 -13.63 -0.67 15.55
N ASP A 255 -14.30 -1.74 15.96
CA ASP A 255 -15.19 -1.74 17.13
C ASP A 255 -14.41 -1.31 18.38
N ALA A 256 -13.21 -1.86 18.61
CA ALA A 256 -12.37 -1.51 19.75
C ALA A 256 -11.87 -0.05 19.72
N MET A 257 -11.52 0.48 18.53
CA MET A 257 -11.18 1.90 18.36
C MET A 257 -12.36 2.80 18.72
N TYR A 258 -13.56 2.46 18.26
CA TYR A 258 -14.78 3.19 18.60
C TYR A 258 -15.05 3.19 20.10
N TYR A 259 -14.97 2.04 20.79
CA TYR A 259 -15.22 2.01 22.24
C TYR A 259 -14.36 3.00 23.01
N ARG A 260 -13.13 3.23 22.55
CA ARG A 260 -12.21 4.19 23.15
C ARG A 260 -12.54 5.65 22.81
N LEU A 261 -13.17 5.88 21.67
CA LEU A 261 -13.55 7.18 21.14
C LEU A 261 -15.03 7.53 21.38
N ARG A 262 -15.78 6.69 22.11
CA ARG A 262 -17.23 6.85 22.25
C ARG A 262 -17.60 8.22 22.81
N ASP A 263 -16.96 8.62 23.89
CA ASP A 263 -17.25 9.90 24.55
C ASP A 263 -16.86 11.07 23.63
N ASP A 264 -15.73 10.97 22.90
CA ASP A 264 -15.34 11.96 21.89
C ASP A 264 -16.36 12.06 20.74
N ALA A 265 -16.92 10.92 20.29
CA ALA A 265 -17.97 10.87 19.27
C ALA A 265 -19.26 11.54 19.76
N GLU A 266 -19.67 11.29 21.01
CA GLU A 266 -20.84 11.94 21.62
C GLU A 266 -20.65 13.46 21.72
N THR A 267 -19.47 13.93 22.12
CA THR A 267 -19.14 15.37 22.20
C THR A 267 -19.30 16.08 20.85
N VAL A 268 -18.93 15.45 19.74
CA VAL A 268 -19.10 16.01 18.39
C VAL A 268 -20.47 15.73 17.76
N GLY A 269 -21.41 15.16 18.53
CA GLY A 269 -22.77 14.85 18.07
C GLY A 269 -22.85 13.70 17.06
N MET A 270 -21.88 12.79 17.07
CA MET A 270 -21.84 11.62 16.21
C MET A 270 -22.43 10.40 16.94
N ASP A 271 -23.48 9.80 16.37
CA ASP A 271 -23.92 8.47 16.78
C ASP A 271 -22.92 7.42 16.25
N GLY A 272 -21.89 7.17 17.05
CA GLY A 272 -20.82 6.25 16.67
C GLY A 272 -21.28 4.80 16.54
N ARG A 273 -22.37 4.39 17.20
CA ARG A 273 -22.92 3.04 17.03
C ARG A 273 -23.59 2.90 15.68
N GLN A 274 -24.48 3.82 15.33
CA GLN A 274 -25.11 3.86 14.01
C GLN A 274 -24.06 3.97 12.89
N PHE A 275 -23.00 4.74 13.11
CA PHE A 275 -21.88 4.83 12.17
C PHE A 275 -21.23 3.47 11.91
N LEU A 276 -20.89 2.72 12.97
CA LEU A 276 -20.27 1.40 12.81
C LEU A 276 -21.20 0.37 12.18
N ASP A 277 -22.48 0.39 12.52
CA ASP A 277 -23.46 -0.53 11.92
C ASP A 277 -23.58 -0.28 10.41
N ARG A 278 -23.62 1.00 9.98
CA ARG A 278 -23.59 1.37 8.55
C ARG A 278 -22.29 0.98 7.87
N LEU A 279 -21.15 1.22 8.52
CA LEU A 279 -19.84 0.83 8.02
C LEU A 279 -19.77 -0.68 7.76
N ARG A 280 -20.26 -1.49 8.71
CA ARG A 280 -20.31 -2.94 8.57
C ARG A 280 -21.17 -3.34 7.38
N GLU A 281 -22.35 -2.75 7.23
CA GLU A 281 -23.23 -3.01 6.08
C GLU A 281 -22.57 -2.67 4.74
N ASP A 282 -21.87 -1.53 4.67
CA ASP A 282 -21.13 -1.12 3.48
C ASP A 282 -20.00 -2.09 3.14
N ILE A 283 -19.21 -2.51 4.13
CA ILE A 283 -18.12 -3.49 3.97
C ILE A 283 -18.68 -4.82 3.47
N GLU A 284 -19.75 -5.34 4.08
CA GLU A 284 -20.40 -6.58 3.66
C GLU A 284 -20.95 -6.49 2.24
N THR A 285 -21.56 -5.35 1.89
CA THR A 285 -22.07 -5.10 0.54
C THR A 285 -20.94 -5.08 -0.49
N LYS A 286 -19.81 -4.46 -0.16
CA LYS A 286 -18.63 -4.44 -1.03
C LYS A 286 -18.01 -5.83 -1.17
N ALA A 287 -17.89 -6.57 -0.07
CA ALA A 287 -17.38 -7.94 -0.03
C ALA A 287 -18.19 -8.85 -0.98
N ARG A 288 -19.53 -8.87 -0.84
CA ARG A 288 -20.42 -9.57 -1.78
C ARG A 288 -20.24 -9.13 -3.23
N ARG A 289 -20.15 -7.81 -3.46
CA ARG A 289 -20.02 -7.25 -4.83
C ARG A 289 -18.72 -7.67 -5.50
N ILE A 290 -17.62 -7.84 -4.77
CA ILE A 290 -16.35 -8.34 -5.30
C ILE A 290 -16.28 -9.87 -5.35
N GLY A 291 -17.30 -10.56 -4.81
CA GLY A 291 -17.37 -12.02 -4.75
C GLY A 291 -16.61 -12.63 -3.57
N LEU A 292 -16.37 -11.86 -2.52
CA LEU A 292 -15.81 -12.28 -1.23
C LEU A 292 -16.95 -12.41 -0.20
N ASP A 293 -17.63 -13.56 -0.18
CA ASP A 293 -18.75 -13.85 0.72
C ASP A 293 -18.72 -15.31 1.23
N ASP A 294 -19.25 -15.52 2.44
CA ASP A 294 -19.30 -16.84 3.07
C ASP A 294 -20.25 -17.83 2.38
N THR A 295 -21.09 -17.34 1.46
CA THR A 295 -22.13 -18.15 0.81
C THR A 295 -21.59 -19.01 -0.32
N LYS A 296 -20.39 -18.73 -0.84
CA LYS A 296 -19.68 -19.57 -1.82
C LYS A 296 -18.79 -20.61 -1.13
N GLY A 297 -19.42 -21.55 -0.43
CA GLY A 297 -18.78 -22.80 -0.03
C GLY A 297 -18.33 -23.63 -1.26
N PRO A 298 -17.41 -24.59 -1.08
CA PRO A 298 -16.61 -25.23 -2.14
C PRO A 298 -17.38 -26.04 -3.20
N ASP A 299 -18.72 -26.06 -3.20
CA ASP A 299 -19.53 -26.92 -4.07
C ASP A 299 -20.47 -26.18 -5.03
N SER A 300 -20.44 -24.84 -5.10
CA SER A 300 -21.23 -24.12 -6.11
C SER A 300 -20.57 -24.25 -7.50
N ARG A 301 -20.83 -25.38 -8.18
CA ARG A 301 -20.40 -25.70 -9.56
C ARG A 301 -20.91 -24.72 -10.63
N GLU A 302 -21.68 -23.70 -10.27
CA GLU A 302 -22.31 -22.76 -11.21
C GLU A 302 -21.40 -21.62 -11.72
N GLY A 303 -20.22 -21.39 -11.13
CA GLY A 303 -19.33 -20.29 -11.52
C GLY A 303 -18.53 -20.49 -12.82
N ARG A 304 -18.53 -21.69 -13.42
CA ARG A 304 -17.60 -22.02 -14.53
C ARG A 304 -18.00 -21.52 -15.92
N ARG A 305 -19.05 -20.71 -16.09
CA ARG A 305 -19.43 -20.18 -17.41
C ARG A 305 -19.70 -18.67 -17.42
N LYS A 306 -18.65 -17.91 -17.70
CA LYS A 306 -18.54 -16.96 -18.85
C LYS A 306 -17.19 -16.25 -18.74
N ILE A 307 -16.17 -16.84 -19.38
CA ILE A 307 -14.91 -16.15 -19.63
C ILE A 307 -15.19 -15.12 -20.73
N VAL A 308 -15.15 -13.85 -20.36
CA VAL A 308 -14.99 -12.74 -21.32
C VAL A 308 -13.58 -12.86 -21.91
N PRO A 309 -13.42 -12.88 -23.25
CA PRO A 309 -12.09 -12.91 -23.85
C PRO A 309 -11.43 -11.55 -23.67
N GLY A 310 -10.36 -11.47 -22.88
CA GLY A 310 -9.62 -10.21 -22.71
C GLY A 310 -8.52 -10.18 -21.66
N PHE A 311 -8.31 -11.24 -20.86
CA PHE A 311 -7.19 -11.28 -19.92
C PHE A 311 -6.12 -12.25 -20.41
N GLY A 312 -4.92 -11.71 -20.67
CA GLY A 312 -3.79 -12.44 -21.23
C GLY A 312 -3.48 -13.73 -20.45
N LYS A 313 -3.26 -14.82 -21.21
CA LYS A 313 -2.80 -16.10 -20.69
C LYS A 313 -1.43 -15.93 -20.01
N GLY A 314 -1.43 -15.74 -18.70
CA GLY A 314 -0.26 -15.76 -17.84
C GLY A 314 0.02 -17.18 -17.34
N VAL A 315 1.28 -17.59 -17.51
CA VAL A 315 1.90 -18.87 -17.14
C VAL A 315 1.43 -19.42 -15.78
N ALA A 316 1.05 -20.70 -15.75
CA ALA A 316 0.78 -21.45 -14.52
C ALA A 316 2.01 -21.46 -13.60
N SER A 317 1.91 -20.83 -12.42
CA SER A 317 2.96 -20.88 -11.41
C SER A 317 2.66 -21.94 -10.36
N SER A 318 3.54 -22.94 -10.24
CA SER A 318 3.60 -23.85 -9.10
C SER A 318 3.96 -23.09 -7.83
N SER A 319 3.08 -23.15 -6.83
CA SER A 319 3.26 -22.54 -5.51
C SER A 319 4.05 -23.48 -4.60
N SER A 320 5.37 -23.29 -4.50
CA SER A 320 6.14 -23.74 -3.34
C SER A 320 6.40 -22.53 -2.44
N HIS A 321 5.72 -22.47 -1.30
CA HIS A 321 5.97 -21.47 -0.27
C HIS A 321 7.38 -21.63 0.30
N SER A 322 8.16 -20.55 0.28
CA SER A 322 9.32 -20.36 1.14
C SER A 322 9.20 -18.99 1.78
N PRO A 323 9.29 -18.87 3.12
CA PRO A 323 9.26 -17.56 3.78
C PRO A 323 10.58 -16.83 3.46
N LEU A 324 10.48 -15.66 2.84
CA LEU A 324 11.62 -14.77 2.65
C LEU A 324 12.05 -14.22 4.02
N SER A 325 13.09 -14.83 4.59
CA SER A 325 13.80 -14.31 5.76
C SER A 325 14.72 -13.16 5.32
N PHE A 326 14.43 -11.93 5.75
CA PHE A 326 15.31 -10.76 5.60
C PHE A 326 16.50 -10.80 6.58
N LYS A 327 17.29 -11.88 6.56
CA LYS A 327 18.59 -11.96 7.25
C LYS A 327 19.72 -11.91 6.23
N ALA A 328 19.97 -10.73 5.64
CA ALA A 328 21.29 -10.32 5.12
C ALA A 328 21.20 -8.96 4.40
N LEU A 329 21.11 -7.87 5.16
CA LEU A 329 21.71 -6.61 4.72
C LEU A 329 22.92 -6.36 5.61
N LYS A 330 24.11 -6.67 5.07
CA LYS A 330 25.36 -6.18 5.67
C LYS A 330 25.39 -4.66 5.46
N PRO A 331 25.77 -3.85 6.45
CA PRO A 331 25.86 -2.42 6.29
C PRO A 331 26.95 -2.09 5.27
N SER A 332 26.55 -1.59 4.09
CA SER A 332 27.46 -0.91 3.19
C SER A 332 27.87 0.41 3.84
N LYS A 333 29.18 0.63 3.97
CA LYS A 333 29.76 1.88 4.48
C LYS A 333 29.46 3.02 3.48
N CYS A 334 28.31 3.67 3.60
CA CYS A 334 28.02 4.95 2.97
C CYS A 334 28.34 6.06 3.97
N THR A 335 29.48 6.71 3.79
CA THR A 335 29.98 7.87 4.57
C THR A 335 29.34 9.20 4.17
N THR A 336 28.16 9.19 3.53
CA THR A 336 27.50 10.40 3.01
C THR A 336 26.03 10.51 3.41
N CYS A 337 25.66 10.01 4.60
CA CYS A 337 24.33 10.27 5.16
C CYS A 337 24.39 11.47 6.12
N TYR A 338 23.50 12.45 5.90
CA TYR A 338 23.32 13.70 6.66
C TYR A 338 23.21 13.48 8.19
N LEU A 339 22.82 12.28 8.62
CA LEU A 339 22.77 11.86 10.03
C LEU A 339 24.16 11.78 10.70
N ALA A 340 25.25 11.56 9.95
CA ALA A 340 26.60 11.52 10.51
C ALA A 340 27.11 12.93 10.90
N LEU A 341 26.61 13.99 10.26
CA LEU A 341 26.94 15.38 10.59
C LEU A 341 26.30 15.83 11.91
N LEU A 342 25.10 15.34 12.23
CA LEU A 342 24.42 15.68 13.49
C LEU A 342 25.12 15.08 14.71
N CYS A 343 25.69 13.88 14.59
CA CYS A 343 26.43 13.20 15.66
C CYS A 343 27.80 13.82 15.98
N GLN A 344 28.30 14.77 15.18
CA GLN A 344 29.55 15.49 15.45
C GLN A 344 29.34 16.88 16.06
N THR A 345 28.08 17.29 16.31
CA THR A 345 27.82 18.59 16.93
C THR A 345 28.18 18.58 18.43
N PRO A 346 28.83 19.64 18.95
CA PRO A 346 29.26 19.72 20.36
C PRO A 346 28.12 19.60 21.38
N LEU A 347 26.87 19.81 20.94
CA LEU A 347 25.67 19.77 21.78
C LEU A 347 25.38 18.37 22.36
N PHE A 348 25.74 17.28 21.67
CA PHE A 348 25.46 15.91 22.14
C PHE A 348 26.55 15.29 23.03
N ARG A 349 27.72 15.92 23.17
CA ARG A 349 28.79 15.42 24.05
C ARG A 349 28.61 15.78 25.53
N ARG A 350 27.61 16.60 25.88
CA ARG A 350 27.41 17.08 27.26
C ARG A 350 26.29 16.40 28.04
N ALA A 351 25.56 15.46 27.46
CA ALA A 351 24.63 14.63 28.23
C ALA A 351 25.38 13.44 28.85
N GLN A 352 26.08 13.68 29.97
CA GLN A 352 26.54 12.62 30.86
C GLN A 352 25.40 12.23 31.81
N CYS A 353 25.26 10.92 31.99
CA CYS A 353 24.32 10.25 32.89
C CYS A 353 24.35 10.80 34.31
N VAL A 354 23.16 10.97 34.89
CA VAL A 354 22.89 10.79 36.33
C VAL A 354 21.94 9.61 36.45
#